data_AF-A0A8S3IR40-F1
#
_entry.id   AF-A0A8S3IR40-F1
#
_cell.length_a   1.000
_cell.length_b   1.000
_cell.length_c   1.000
_cell.angle_alpha   90.00
_cell.angle_beta   90.00
_cell.angle_gamma   90.00
#
_symmetry.space_group_name_H-M   'P 1'
#
loop_
_entity.id
_entity.type
_entity.pdbx_description
1 polymer ?
#
loop_
_entity_poly.entity_id
_entity_poly.type
_entity_poly.pdbx_seq_one_letter_code
_entity_poly.pdbx_strand_id
1 'polypeptide(L)'
;MAAAETTSEAECFTCGKVKVTYLCEGCSQKFCFKDLAQHHQEHVLELEKVVTNCDEFQQKIIEQKQDLNYRSLLEQVNEWEKNSIIKIKQTAEECRQELIKSADDNIIEVKKKLDELIANLRQIREEDDFNEVHLNKLKALLEKLQKELDQPLHIYISKERRSFINKISIINKVSAASG
;
A
#
# COMPACT_ATOMS: atom_id res chain seq x y z
N MET A 1 47.69 56.34 7.01
CA MET A 1 46.81 57.46 6.60
C MET A 1 45.58 57.38 7.48
N ALA A 2 45.44 58.32 8.41
CA ALA A 2 44.37 58.36 9.39
C ALA A 2 43.07 58.82 8.70
N ALA A 3 42.00 58.04 8.84
CA ALA A 3 40.66 58.50 8.48
C ALA A 3 40.18 59.43 9.59
N ALA A 4 40.02 60.72 9.26
CA ALA A 4 39.46 61.71 10.16
C ALA A 4 37.98 61.39 10.41
N GLU A 5 37.66 61.03 11.64
CA GLU A 5 36.29 60.98 12.15
C GLU A 5 35.72 62.40 12.10
N THR A 6 34.89 62.69 11.09
CA THR A 6 34.10 63.92 11.06
C THR A 6 33.02 63.82 12.12
N THR A 7 33.29 64.36 13.31
CA THR A 7 32.27 64.68 14.30
C THR A 7 31.38 65.80 13.77
N SER A 8 30.44 65.47 12.88
CA SER A 8 29.40 66.40 12.45
C SER A 8 28.30 66.41 13.51
N GLU A 9 28.22 67.49 14.28
CA GLU A 9 27.03 67.78 15.08
C GLU A 9 25.83 67.88 14.13
N ALA A 10 24.86 67.00 14.32
CA ALA A 10 23.62 66.99 13.55
C ALA A 10 22.45 66.66 14.46
N GLU A 11 21.24 66.91 13.98
CA GLU A 11 20.03 66.62 14.73
C GLU A 11 19.79 65.10 14.79
N CYS A 12 19.58 64.57 16.00
CA CYS A 12 19.19 63.17 16.18
C CYS A 12 17.74 62.96 15.72
N PHE A 13 17.51 61.95 14.88
CA PHE A 13 16.18 61.58 14.38
C PHE A 13 15.15 61.30 15.49
N THR A 14 15.58 60.67 16.60
CA THR A 14 14.66 60.28 17.69
C THR A 14 14.36 61.41 18.67
N CYS A 15 15.39 62.15 19.13
CA CYS A 15 15.22 63.13 20.21
C CYS A 15 15.27 64.60 19.77
N GLY A 16 15.55 64.90 18.50
CA GLY A 16 15.55 66.26 17.93
C GLY A 16 16.66 67.18 18.46
N LYS A 17 17.66 66.64 19.15
CA LYS A 17 18.77 67.44 19.72
C LYS A 17 19.98 67.42 18.79
N VAL A 18 20.56 68.58 18.52
CA VAL A 18 21.84 68.72 17.81
C VAL A 18 22.97 68.23 18.70
N LYS A 19 23.62 67.12 18.31
CA LYS A 19 24.70 66.45 19.04
C LYS A 19 25.60 65.70 18.06
N VAL A 20 26.68 65.10 18.57
CA VAL A 20 27.41 64.06 17.82
C VAL A 20 26.43 62.93 17.47
N THR A 21 26.28 62.68 16.17
CA THR A 21 25.38 61.66 15.64
C THR A 21 26.13 60.67 14.77
N TYR A 22 25.56 59.48 14.65
CA TYR A 22 26.07 58.37 13.86
C TYR A 22 24.99 57.96 12.86
N LEU A 23 25.39 57.67 11.63
CA LEU A 23 24.49 57.22 10.56
C LEU A 23 24.23 55.71 10.72
N CYS A 24 22.97 55.31 10.76
CA CYS A 24 22.59 53.91 10.55
C CYS A 24 22.45 53.65 9.05
N GLU A 25 23.26 52.76 8.48
CA GLU A 25 23.21 52.45 7.04
C GLU A 25 21.90 51.74 6.65
N GLY A 26 21.29 50.98 7.56
CA GLY A 26 20.07 50.22 7.30
C GLY A 26 18.83 51.07 7.05
N CYS A 27 18.62 52.12 7.86
CA CYS A 27 17.49 53.04 7.72
C CYS A 27 17.88 54.43 7.20
N SER A 28 19.17 54.68 6.97
CA SER A 28 19.74 55.97 6.53
C SER A 28 19.45 57.16 7.46
N GLN A 29 19.14 56.90 8.74
CA GLN A 29 18.85 57.93 9.75
C GLN A 29 20.06 58.19 10.66
N LYS A 30 20.17 59.41 11.20
CA LYS A 30 21.23 59.83 12.12
C LYS A 30 20.73 59.81 13.56
N PHE A 31 21.48 59.17 14.45
CA PHE A 31 21.10 59.02 15.86
C PHE A 31 22.22 59.48 16.79
N CYS A 32 21.89 60.03 17.95
CA CYS A 32 22.86 60.16 19.04
C CYS A 32 23.17 58.77 19.62
N PHE A 33 24.33 58.60 20.27
CA PHE A 33 24.77 57.29 20.77
C PHE A 33 23.72 56.52 21.57
N LYS A 34 22.98 57.21 22.45
CA LYS A 34 21.93 56.60 23.28
C LYS A 34 20.77 56.07 22.44
N ASP A 35 20.28 56.88 21.50
CA ASP A 35 19.13 56.53 20.67
C ASP A 35 19.53 55.48 19.61
N LEU A 36 20.79 55.47 19.17
CA LEU A 36 21.34 54.41 18.31
C LEU A 36 21.38 53.07 19.04
N ALA A 37 21.81 53.06 20.31
CA ALA A 37 21.83 51.84 21.12
C ALA A 37 20.41 51.28 21.32
N GLN A 38 19.43 52.16 21.55
CA GLN A 38 18.02 51.78 21.62
C GLN A 38 17.51 51.23 20.27
N HIS A 39 17.81 51.90 19.16
CA HIS A 39 17.44 51.44 17.83
C HIS A 39 18.02 50.06 17.51
N HIS A 40 19.28 49.81 17.87
CA HIS A 40 19.89 48.48 17.73
C HIS A 40 19.20 47.44 18.62
N GLN A 41 18.83 47.81 19.85
CA GLN A 41 18.09 46.92 20.75
C GLN A 41 16.72 46.51 20.18
N GLU A 42 16.02 47.40 19.47
CA GLU A 42 14.78 47.06 18.75
C GLU A 42 15.02 45.98 17.69
N HIS A 43 16.10 46.07 16.91
CA HIS A 43 16.47 45.04 15.93
C HIS A 43 16.85 43.70 16.57
N VAL A 44 17.51 43.72 17.74
CA VAL A 44 17.80 42.50 18.51
C VAL A 44 16.49 41.81 18.91
N LEU A 45 15.50 42.56 19.39
CA LEU A 45 14.20 42.01 19.74
C LEU A 45 13.45 41.44 18.51
N GLU A 46 13.53 42.10 17.35
CA GLU A 46 12.96 41.55 16.11
C GLU A 46 13.67 40.27 15.68
N LEU A 47 14.99 40.19 15.82
CA LEU A 47 15.75 38.97 15.53
C LEU A 47 15.36 37.82 16.47
N GLU A 48 15.19 38.08 17.77
CA GLU A 48 14.72 37.08 18.74
C GLU A 48 13.33 36.53 18.39
N LYS A 49 12.43 37.37 17.86
CA LYS A 49 11.13 36.89 17.33
C LYS A 49 11.32 35.98 16.12
N VAL A 50 12.22 36.32 15.20
CA VAL A 50 12.51 35.47 14.02
C VAL A 50 13.08 34.12 14.45
N VAL A 51 14.03 34.11 15.39
CA VAL A 51 14.59 32.87 15.95
C VAL A 51 13.49 32.02 16.59
N THR A 52 12.65 32.62 17.43
CA THR A 52 11.51 31.93 18.06
C THR A 52 10.57 31.32 17.03
N ASN A 53 10.22 32.06 15.98
CA ASN A 53 9.36 31.57 14.89
C ASN A 53 10.01 30.39 14.13
N CYS A 54 11.32 30.43 13.92
CA CYS A 54 12.06 29.32 13.31
C CYS A 54 12.01 28.06 14.18
N ASP A 55 12.21 28.20 15.49
CA ASP A 55 12.15 27.08 16.43
C ASP A 55 10.75 26.47 16.49
N GLU A 56 9.70 27.31 16.54
CA GLU A 56 8.30 26.85 16.47
C GLU A 56 8.00 26.12 15.16
N PHE A 57 8.50 26.62 14.03
CA PHE A 57 8.31 25.98 12.75
C PHE A 57 9.04 24.63 12.67
N GLN A 58 10.25 24.55 13.23
CA GLN A 58 11.00 23.30 13.33
C GLN A 58 10.24 22.27 14.17
N GLN A 59 9.63 22.68 15.29
CA GLN A 59 8.80 21.80 16.10
C GLN A 59 7.58 21.29 15.32
N LYS A 60 6.87 22.17 14.60
CA LYS A 60 5.74 21.76 13.74
C LYS A 60 6.14 20.72 12.68
N ILE A 61 7.34 20.83 12.10
CA ILE A 61 7.87 19.83 11.17
C ILE A 61 8.08 18.48 11.86
N ILE A 62 8.65 18.48 13.06
CA ILE A 62 8.89 17.25 13.85
C ILE A 62 7.55 16.59 14.22
N GLU A 63 6.58 17.37 14.66
CA GLU A 63 5.23 16.90 15.00
C GLU A 63 4.50 16.34 13.76
N GLN A 64 4.60 17.00 12.59
CA GLN A 64 4.03 16.48 11.35
C GLN A 64 4.63 15.14 10.92
N LYS A 65 5.93 14.91 11.19
CA LYS A 65 6.55 13.61 10.91
C LYS A 65 5.97 12.49 11.79
N GLN A 66 5.38 12.83 12.93
CA GLN A 66 4.71 11.89 13.83
C GLN A 66 3.20 11.77 13.54
N ASP A 67 2.70 12.52 12.54
CA ASP A 67 1.28 12.73 12.28
C ASP A 67 0.54 11.45 11.89
N LEU A 68 -0.72 11.41 12.32
CA LEU A 68 -1.66 10.31 12.24
C LEU A 68 -2.04 9.97 10.79
N ASN A 69 -1.91 10.93 9.87
CA ASN A 69 -2.23 10.74 8.46
C ASN A 69 -1.34 9.69 7.77
N TYR A 70 -0.03 9.69 8.07
CA TYR A 70 0.87 8.64 7.55
C TYR A 70 0.51 7.27 8.15
N ARG A 71 0.19 7.22 9.45
CA ARG A 71 -0.26 5.98 10.09
C ARG A 71 -1.57 5.47 9.49
N SER A 72 -2.53 6.34 9.20
CA SER A 72 -3.81 5.98 8.59
C SER A 72 -3.64 5.42 7.17
N LEU A 73 -2.79 6.02 6.34
CA LEU A 73 -2.49 5.50 5.00
C LEU A 73 -1.78 4.15 5.06
N LEU A 74 -0.83 3.99 6.00
CA LEU A 74 -0.14 2.71 6.21
C LEU A 74 -1.12 1.62 6.68
N GLU A 75 -2.06 1.97 7.56
CA GLU A 75 -3.09 1.06 8.03
C GLU A 75 -4.02 0.60 6.90
N GLN A 76 -4.37 1.50 5.96
CA GLN A 76 -5.11 1.12 4.74
C GLN A 76 -4.34 0.12 3.87
N VAL A 77 -3.02 0.29 3.73
CA VAL A 77 -2.17 -0.68 3.00
C VAL A 77 -2.17 -2.03 3.71
N ASN A 78 -1.98 -2.04 5.04
CA ASN A 78 -1.97 -3.26 5.85
C ASN A 78 -3.32 -3.99 5.80
N GLU A 79 -4.42 -3.25 5.88
CA GLU A 79 -5.76 -3.82 5.80
C GLU A 79 -6.01 -4.43 4.41
N TRP A 80 -5.66 -3.71 3.35
CA TRP A 80 -5.76 -4.22 1.99
C TRP A 80 -4.93 -5.50 1.79
N GLU A 81 -3.70 -5.55 2.30
CA GLU A 81 -2.84 -6.74 2.23
C GLU A 81 -3.49 -7.93 2.95
N LYS A 82 -3.89 -7.74 4.22
CA LYS A 82 -4.51 -8.78 5.03
C LYS A 82 -5.77 -9.34 4.37
N ASN A 83 -6.66 -8.45 3.90
CA ASN A 83 -7.91 -8.85 3.26
C ASN A 83 -7.66 -9.56 1.93
N SER A 84 -6.64 -9.16 1.17
CA SER A 84 -6.27 -9.81 -0.09
C SER A 84 -5.75 -11.23 0.13
N ILE A 85 -4.90 -11.43 1.13
CA ILE A 85 -4.40 -12.77 1.50
C ILE A 85 -5.54 -13.68 1.94
N ILE A 86 -6.48 -13.17 2.74
CA ILE A 86 -7.65 -13.94 3.20
C ILE A 86 -8.46 -14.40 1.99
N LYS A 87 -8.78 -13.51 1.05
CA LYS A 87 -9.53 -13.86 -0.16
C LYS A 87 -8.83 -14.95 -0.98
N ILE A 88 -7.52 -14.82 -1.20
CA ILE A 88 -6.74 -15.84 -1.93
C ILE A 88 -6.83 -17.20 -1.23
N LYS A 89 -6.68 -17.23 0.09
CA LYS A 89 -6.75 -18.46 0.87
C LYS A 89 -8.14 -19.11 0.83
N GLN A 90 -9.19 -18.30 0.96
CA GLN A 90 -10.58 -18.77 0.92
C GLN A 90 -10.90 -19.39 -0.45
N THR A 91 -10.65 -18.66 -1.54
CA THR A 91 -10.92 -19.18 -2.89
C THR A 91 -10.09 -20.41 -3.21
N ALA A 92 -8.82 -20.46 -2.79
CA ALA A 92 -8.01 -21.66 -2.96
C ALA A 92 -8.57 -22.87 -2.20
N GLU A 93 -9.13 -22.65 -1.00
CA GLU A 93 -9.74 -23.71 -0.22
C GLU A 93 -11.06 -24.18 -0.82
N GLU A 94 -11.91 -23.26 -1.27
CA GLU A 94 -13.15 -23.58 -1.99
C GLU A 94 -12.86 -24.46 -3.23
N CYS A 95 -11.88 -24.08 -4.06
CA CYS A 95 -11.49 -24.89 -5.20
C CYS A 95 -10.95 -26.28 -4.81
N ARG A 96 -10.22 -26.41 -3.70
CA ARG A 96 -9.76 -27.73 -3.22
C ARG A 96 -10.93 -28.61 -2.80
N GLN A 97 -11.89 -28.05 -2.07
CA GLN A 97 -13.07 -28.77 -1.61
C GLN A 97 -13.93 -29.24 -2.80
N GLU A 98 -14.12 -28.39 -3.80
CA GLU A 98 -14.81 -28.78 -5.05
C GLU A 98 -14.08 -29.90 -5.79
N LEU A 99 -12.75 -29.83 -5.86
CA LEU A 99 -11.94 -30.87 -6.51
C LEU A 99 -12.06 -32.21 -5.77
N ILE A 100 -11.94 -32.20 -4.43
CA ILE A 100 -12.08 -33.41 -3.60
C ILE A 100 -13.47 -34.01 -3.79
N LYS A 101 -14.52 -33.20 -3.68
CA LYS A 101 -15.90 -33.66 -3.85
C LYS A 101 -16.12 -34.28 -5.23
N SER A 102 -15.64 -33.64 -6.29
CA SER A 102 -15.79 -34.17 -7.64
C SER A 102 -14.98 -35.45 -7.87
N ALA A 103 -13.84 -35.62 -7.19
CA ALA A 103 -13.08 -36.87 -7.21
C ALA A 103 -13.83 -37.99 -6.48
N ASP A 104 -14.39 -37.70 -5.31
CA ASP A 104 -15.22 -38.65 -4.55
C ASP A 104 -16.46 -39.08 -5.34
N ASP A 105 -17.17 -38.13 -5.95
CA ASP A 105 -18.34 -38.40 -6.80
C ASP A 105 -17.96 -39.31 -7.99
N ASN A 106 -16.81 -39.09 -8.63
CA ASN A 106 -16.32 -39.96 -9.71
C ASN A 106 -16.01 -41.38 -9.21
N ILE A 107 -15.37 -41.52 -8.04
CA ILE A 107 -15.08 -42.83 -7.44
C ILE A 107 -16.37 -43.59 -7.14
N ILE A 108 -17.38 -42.90 -6.60
CA ILE A 108 -18.70 -43.50 -6.33
C ILE A 108 -19.36 -43.98 -7.63
N GLU A 109 -19.31 -43.18 -8.69
CA GLU A 109 -19.87 -43.55 -9.99
C GLU A 109 -19.16 -44.76 -10.62
N VAL A 110 -17.82 -44.76 -10.63
CA VAL A 110 -17.02 -45.89 -11.12
C VAL A 110 -17.31 -47.15 -10.32
N LYS A 111 -17.41 -47.05 -9.00
CA LYS A 111 -17.77 -48.19 -8.13
C LYS A 111 -19.14 -48.76 -8.49
N LYS A 112 -20.15 -47.90 -8.67
CA LYS A 112 -21.50 -48.34 -9.06
C LYS A 112 -21.49 -49.10 -10.39
N LYS A 113 -20.80 -48.57 -11.41
CA LYS A 113 -20.66 -49.24 -12.71
C LYS A 113 -19.91 -50.58 -12.59
N LEU A 114 -18.92 -50.65 -11.71
CA LEU A 114 -18.19 -51.89 -11.43
C LEU A 114 -19.09 -52.93 -10.75
N ASP A 115 -19.89 -52.53 -9.76
CA ASP A 115 -20.84 -53.43 -9.08
C ASP A 115 -21.88 -53.99 -10.08
N GLU A 116 -22.39 -53.16 -10.99
CA GLU A 116 -23.26 -53.59 -12.10
C GLU A 116 -22.56 -54.58 -13.04
N LEU A 117 -21.30 -54.33 -13.40
CA LEU A 117 -20.49 -55.25 -14.22
C LEU A 117 -20.29 -56.60 -13.52
N ILE A 118 -20.01 -56.60 -12.21
CA ILE A 118 -19.84 -57.82 -11.40
C ILE A 118 -21.15 -58.61 -11.33
N ALA A 119 -22.29 -57.94 -11.15
CA ALA A 119 -23.60 -58.60 -11.15
C ALA A 119 -23.89 -59.29 -12.49
N ASN A 120 -23.65 -58.59 -13.61
CA ASN A 120 -23.81 -59.15 -14.95
C ASN A 120 -22.88 -60.36 -15.18
N LEU A 121 -21.62 -60.28 -14.71
CA LEU A 121 -20.68 -61.39 -14.78
C LEU A 121 -21.15 -62.64 -14.03
N ARG A 122 -21.77 -62.46 -12.85
CA ARG A 122 -22.32 -63.57 -12.08
C ARG A 122 -23.48 -64.24 -12.82
N GLN A 123 -24.39 -63.44 -13.38
CA GLN A 123 -25.52 -63.96 -14.15
C GLN A 123 -25.06 -64.75 -15.39
N ILE A 124 -24.16 -64.17 -16.19
CA ILE A 124 -23.58 -64.83 -17.37
C ILE A 124 -22.93 -66.18 -17.00
N ARG A 125 -22.24 -66.22 -15.85
CA ARG A 125 -21.60 -67.44 -15.35
C ARG A 125 -22.61 -68.49 -14.89
N GLU A 126 -23.72 -68.08 -14.27
CA GLU A 126 -24.78 -68.99 -13.82
C GLU A 126 -25.57 -69.58 -14.99
N GLU A 127 -25.80 -68.77 -16.03
CA GLU A 127 -26.53 -69.16 -17.25
C GLU A 127 -25.64 -69.93 -18.25
N ASP A 128 -24.32 -69.98 -18.03
CA ASP A 128 -23.30 -70.51 -18.95
C ASP A 128 -23.40 -69.89 -20.37
N ASP A 129 -23.96 -68.68 -20.48
CA ASP A 129 -24.30 -67.99 -21.73
C ASP A 129 -23.22 -66.97 -22.12
N PHE A 130 -22.03 -67.47 -22.45
CA PHE A 130 -20.94 -66.63 -22.92
C PHE A 130 -20.27 -67.14 -24.18
N ASN A 131 -19.78 -66.18 -24.96
CA ASN A 131 -18.91 -66.39 -26.10
C ASN A 131 -17.77 -65.36 -26.07
N GLU A 132 -16.88 -65.45 -27.05
CA GLU A 132 -15.71 -64.57 -27.16
C GLU A 132 -16.11 -63.08 -27.29
N VAL A 133 -17.25 -62.79 -27.92
CA VAL A 133 -17.77 -61.42 -28.06
C VAL A 133 -18.19 -60.86 -26.71
N HIS A 134 -18.91 -61.63 -25.90
CA HIS A 134 -19.29 -61.25 -24.54
C HIS A 134 -18.05 -60.99 -23.67
N LEU A 135 -17.07 -61.90 -23.70
CA LEU A 135 -15.82 -61.76 -22.95
C LEU A 135 -15.03 -60.52 -23.37
N ASN A 136 -14.92 -60.24 -24.66
CA ASN A 136 -14.21 -59.06 -25.16
C ASN A 136 -14.90 -57.76 -24.74
N LYS A 137 -16.24 -57.72 -24.76
CA LYS A 137 -17.02 -56.56 -24.29
C LYS A 137 -16.81 -56.29 -22.80
N LEU A 138 -16.84 -57.34 -21.98
CA LEU A 138 -16.62 -57.24 -20.53
C LEU A 138 -15.21 -56.74 -20.21
N LYS A 139 -14.18 -57.25 -20.90
CA LYS A 139 -12.80 -56.76 -20.77
C LYS A 139 -12.68 -55.28 -21.14
N ALA A 140 -13.25 -54.88 -22.27
CA ALA A 140 -13.22 -53.48 -22.71
C ALA A 140 -13.93 -52.54 -21.72
N LEU A 141 -15.04 -52.97 -21.12
CA LEU A 141 -15.73 -52.20 -20.07
C LEU A 141 -14.87 -52.08 -18.81
N LEU A 142 -14.20 -53.16 -18.39
CA LEU A 142 -13.31 -53.12 -17.23
C LEU A 142 -12.12 -52.17 -17.46
N GLU A 143 -11.47 -52.24 -18.64
CA GLU A 143 -10.39 -51.31 -19.01
C GLU A 143 -10.87 -49.86 -19.04
N LYS A 144 -12.10 -49.61 -19.49
CA LYS A 144 -12.70 -48.28 -19.49
C LYS A 144 -12.89 -47.76 -18.06
N LEU A 145 -13.42 -48.59 -17.15
CA LEU A 145 -13.61 -48.22 -15.75
C LEU A 145 -12.28 -47.96 -15.04
N GLN A 146 -11.24 -48.72 -15.34
CA GLN A 146 -9.89 -48.46 -14.83
C GLN A 146 -9.37 -47.10 -15.29
N LYS A 147 -9.54 -46.76 -16.58
CA LYS A 147 -9.17 -45.43 -17.10
C LYS A 147 -9.98 -44.30 -16.47
N GLU A 148 -11.29 -44.48 -16.27
CA GLU A 148 -12.17 -43.50 -15.59
C GLU A 148 -11.78 -43.29 -14.11
N LEU A 149 -11.21 -44.31 -13.46
CA LEU A 149 -10.69 -44.22 -12.10
C LEU A 149 -9.35 -43.46 -12.04
N ASP A 150 -8.42 -43.79 -12.94
CA ASP A 150 -7.08 -43.21 -12.99
C ASP A 150 -7.08 -41.77 -13.51
N GLN A 151 -8.06 -41.40 -14.34
CA GLN A 151 -8.26 -40.06 -14.87
C GLN A 151 -9.73 -39.66 -14.76
N PRO A 152 -10.11 -38.87 -13.74
CA PRO A 152 -11.44 -38.27 -13.65
C PRO A 152 -11.66 -37.34 -14.86
N LEU A 153 -12.43 -37.80 -15.84
CA LEU A 153 -12.35 -37.32 -17.23
C LEU A 153 -12.85 -35.89 -17.50
N HIS A 154 -13.25 -35.08 -16.52
CA HIS A 154 -14.05 -33.88 -16.80
C HIS A 154 -13.72 -32.60 -16.00
N ILE A 155 -12.58 -32.50 -15.32
CA ILE A 155 -12.24 -31.30 -14.54
C ILE A 155 -10.97 -30.64 -15.10
N TYR A 156 -11.04 -29.33 -15.34
CA TYR A 156 -9.89 -28.51 -15.69
C TYR A 156 -9.88 -27.22 -14.88
N ILE A 157 -8.70 -26.78 -14.49
CA ILE A 157 -8.53 -25.49 -13.81
C ILE A 157 -8.54 -24.39 -14.86
N SER A 158 -9.54 -23.53 -14.81
CA SER A 158 -9.59 -22.29 -15.60
C SER A 158 -9.11 -21.10 -14.78
N LYS A 159 -8.51 -20.11 -15.43
CA LYS A 159 -8.11 -18.85 -14.81
C LYS A 159 -8.92 -17.71 -15.40
N GLU A 160 -9.56 -16.93 -14.54
CA GLU A 160 -10.22 -15.70 -14.96
C GLU A 160 -9.20 -14.64 -15.40
N ARG A 161 -9.56 -13.84 -16.40
CA ARG A 161 -8.70 -12.76 -16.92
C ARG A 161 -8.81 -11.45 -16.13
N ARG A 162 -9.84 -11.31 -15.28
CA ARG A 162 -10.09 -10.09 -14.51
C ARG A 162 -9.30 -10.10 -13.20
N SER A 163 -9.02 -8.91 -12.68
CA SER A 163 -8.28 -8.76 -11.43
C SER A 163 -9.12 -9.26 -10.25
N PHE A 164 -8.75 -10.42 -9.71
CA PHE A 164 -9.34 -10.98 -8.50
C PHE A 164 -9.05 -10.11 -7.26
N ILE A 165 -7.85 -9.52 -7.20
CA ILE A 165 -7.44 -8.56 -6.18
C ILE A 165 -7.26 -7.17 -6.82
N ASN A 166 -7.93 -6.16 -6.25
CA ASN A 166 -7.83 -4.78 -6.70
C ASN A 166 -6.46 -4.21 -6.35
N LYS A 167 -5.70 -3.70 -7.33
CA LYS A 167 -4.42 -3.04 -7.06
C LYS A 167 -4.64 -1.67 -6.39
N ILE A 168 -3.93 -1.40 -5.28
CA ILE A 168 -3.86 -0.07 -4.68
C ILE A 168 -2.63 0.70 -5.17
N SER A 169 -2.69 2.03 -5.17
CA SER A 169 -1.60 2.90 -5.62
C SER A 169 -1.66 4.25 -4.91
N ILE A 170 -0.50 4.87 -4.68
CA ILE A 170 -0.40 6.20 -4.08
C ILE A 170 -0.54 7.25 -5.18
N ILE A 171 -1.48 8.18 -5.01
CA ILE A 171 -1.70 9.29 -5.94
C ILE A 171 -1.22 10.58 -5.25
N ASN A 172 -0.11 11.13 -5.73
CA ASN A 172 0.40 12.42 -5.26
C ASN A 172 -0.38 13.54 -5.94
N LYS A 173 -1.08 14.37 -5.17
CA LYS A 173 -1.65 15.61 -5.70
C LYS A 173 -0.50 16.61 -5.90
N VAL A 174 -0.14 16.88 -7.15
CA VAL A 174 0.83 17.94 -7.46
C VAL A 174 0.12 19.28 -7.24
N SER A 175 0.58 20.04 -6.25
CA SER A 175 0.15 21.42 -6.04
C SER A 175 0.61 22.26 -7.23
N ALA A 176 -0.32 22.76 -8.03
CA ALA A 176 -0.01 23.72 -9.09
C ALA A 176 0.59 24.98 -8.44
N ALA A 177 1.86 25.27 -8.74
CA ALA A 177 2.44 26.58 -8.49
C ALA A 177 1.74 27.59 -9.42
N SER A 178 0.82 28.37 -8.86
CA SER A 178 0.30 29.58 -9.50
C SER A 178 1.42 30.60 -9.59
N GLY A 179 1.68 31.08 -10.80
CA GLY A 179 2.77 32.00 -11.16
C GLY A 179 2.49 33.47 -10.90
#